data_AF-A0A8S4QR82-F1
#
_entry.id   AF-A0A8S4QR82-F1
#
_cell.length_a   1.000
_cell.length_b   1.000
_cell.length_c   1.000
_cell.angle_alpha   90.00
_cell.angle_beta   90.00
_cell.angle_gamma   90.00
#
_symmetry.space_group_name_H-M   'P 1'
#
loop_
_entity.id
_entity.type
_entity.pdbx_description
1 polymer ?
#
loop_
_entity_poly.entity_id
_entity_poly.type
_entity_poly.pdbx_seq_one_letter_code
_entity_poly.pdbx_strand_id
1 'polypeptide(L)'
;MGLIRRLRVIQRAIGKRAMLGVSLHDQTRNDEILRRARITCIAQQVAKLEWQWAGHIAQTTVGRWGLKVLEWRPRTGKRSVGGPPTRWADNIRRVA
;
A
#
# COMPACT_ATOMS: atom_id res chain seq x y z
N MET A 1 -8.13 11.12 3.65
CA MET A 1 -6.70 11.05 3.24
C MET A 1 -6.23 9.59 3.22
N GLY A 2 -6.05 9.01 2.02
CA GLY A 2 -5.71 7.59 1.85
C GLY A 2 -4.32 7.21 2.39
N LEU A 3 -4.19 5.96 2.85
CA LEU A 3 -2.98 5.36 3.45
C LEU A 3 -1.72 5.57 2.59
N ILE A 4 -1.84 5.31 1.29
CA ILE A 4 -0.75 5.45 0.30
C ILE A 4 -0.19 6.87 0.27
N ARG A 5 -1.05 7.89 0.42
CA ARG A 5 -0.64 9.29 0.41
C ARG A 5 0.22 9.62 1.64
N ARG A 6 -0.13 9.06 2.81
CA ARG A 6 0.64 9.24 4.06
C ARG A 6 1.99 8.54 4.00
N LEU A 7 2.01 7.29 3.53
CA LEU A 7 3.26 6.54 3.34
C LEU A 7 4.21 7.25 2.38
N ARG A 8 3.68 7.86 1.32
CA ARG A 8 4.48 8.65 0.36
C ARG A 8 5.07 9.92 1.00
N VAL A 9 4.34 10.57 1.91
CA VAL A 9 4.84 11.74 2.66
C VAL A 9 5.95 11.33 3.62
N ILE A 10 5.74 10.26 4.39
CA ILE A 10 6.73 9.72 5.34
C ILE A 10 8.01 9.29 4.61
N GLN A 11 7.90 8.58 3.48
CA GLN A 11 9.06 8.19 2.67
C GLN A 11 9.91 9.38 2.23
N ARG A 12 9.25 10.48 1.82
CA ARG A 12 9.93 11.69 1.35
C ARG A 12 10.61 12.43 2.48
N ALA A 13 9.92 12.59 3.60
CA ALA A 13 10.43 13.29 4.77
C ALA A 13 11.62 12.54 5.39
N ILE A 14 11.42 11.27 5.77
CA ILE A 14 12.42 10.49 6.51
C ILE A 14 13.50 9.94 5.58
N GLY A 15 13.11 9.22 4.53
CA GLY A 15 14.06 8.41 3.75
C GLY A 15 14.69 9.10 2.55
N LYS A 16 14.31 10.35 2.22
CA LYS A 16 14.82 11.02 1.02
C LYS A 16 15.39 12.40 1.30
N ARG A 17 14.69 13.23 2.08
CA ARG A 17 15.21 14.55 2.45
C ARG A 17 16.30 14.46 3.52
N ALA A 18 16.07 13.72 4.60
CA ALA A 18 17.10 13.54 5.63
C ALA A 18 18.34 12.80 5.09
N MET A 19 18.16 11.76 4.26
CA MET A 19 19.28 11.01 3.67
C MET A 19 20.08 11.81 2.63
N LEU A 20 19.45 12.69 1.86
CA LEU A 20 20.12 13.50 0.84
C LEU A 20 20.54 14.89 1.36
N GLY A 21 20.27 15.20 2.63
CA GLY A 21 20.55 16.50 3.22
C GLY A 21 19.75 17.66 2.61
N VAL A 22 18.62 17.38 1.96
CA VAL A 22 17.82 18.38 1.23
C VAL A 22 16.83 19.05 2.17
N SER A 23 16.98 20.36 2.33
CA SER A 23 16.09 21.19 3.12
C SER A 23 14.81 21.54 2.36
N LEU A 24 13.81 22.07 3.06
CA LEU A 24 12.64 22.66 2.40
C LEU A 24 13.00 23.92 1.58
N HIS A 25 14.11 24.57 1.92
CA HIS A 25 14.55 25.82 1.31
C HIS A 25 15.18 25.62 -0.08
N ASP A 26 15.71 24.43 -0.35
CA ASP A 26 16.27 24.05 -1.65
C ASP A 26 15.21 23.99 -2.76
N GLN A 27 13.92 24.11 -2.41
CA GLN A 27 12.75 24.07 -3.31
C GLN A 27 12.80 22.94 -4.34
N THR A 28 13.49 21.84 -4.00
CA THR A 28 13.76 20.77 -4.95
C THR A 28 12.48 20.04 -5.28
N ARG A 29 12.21 19.84 -6.57
CA ARG A 29 11.03 19.12 -7.04
C ARG A 29 11.01 17.70 -6.49
N ASN A 30 9.83 17.26 -6.08
CA ASN A 30 9.64 15.92 -5.53
C ASN A 30 10.09 14.82 -6.50
N ASP A 31 9.88 15.00 -7.81
CA ASP A 31 10.27 14.01 -8.82
C ASP A 31 11.79 13.87 -8.93
N GLU A 32 12.53 14.96 -8.70
CA GLU A 32 13.98 14.95 -8.71
C GLU A 32 14.55 14.25 -7.47
N ILE A 33 13.93 14.46 -6.31
CA ILE A 33 14.23 13.70 -5.08
C ILE A 33 14.00 12.20 -5.30
N LEU A 34 12.95 11.82 -6.05
CA LEU A 34 12.69 10.42 -6.41
C LEU A 34 13.76 9.85 -7.34
N ARG A 35 14.20 10.60 -8.35
CA ARG A 35 15.27 10.19 -9.29
C ARG A 35 16.61 10.02 -8.59
N ARG A 36 17.02 10.99 -7.77
CA ARG A 36 18.31 10.97 -7.05
C ARG A 36 18.40 9.79 -6.08
N ALA A 37 17.30 9.48 -5.38
CA ALA A 37 17.29 8.42 -4.40
C ALA A 37 17.41 7.01 -5.01
N ARG A 38 17.11 6.79 -6.31
CA ARG A 38 16.99 5.45 -6.95
C ARG A 38 16.05 4.46 -6.20
N ILE A 39 15.29 4.91 -5.20
CA ILE A 39 14.40 4.09 -4.38
C ILE A 39 13.04 3.97 -5.10
N THR A 40 12.59 2.73 -5.35
CA THR A 40 11.25 2.42 -5.86
C THR A 40 10.17 3.05 -4.99
N CYS A 41 9.06 3.51 -5.60
CA CYS A 41 7.99 4.14 -4.83
C CYS A 41 7.41 3.13 -3.82
N ILE A 42 7.24 3.51 -2.53
CA ILE A 42 6.61 2.60 -1.54
C ILE A 42 5.23 2.14 -2.03
N ALA A 43 4.52 2.99 -2.77
CA ALA A 43 3.24 2.60 -3.37
C ALA A 43 3.38 1.39 -4.33
N GLN A 44 4.46 1.34 -5.10
CA GLN A 44 4.75 0.21 -6.00
C GLN A 44 5.17 -1.03 -5.21
N GLN A 45 5.95 -0.86 -4.15
CA GLN A 45 6.35 -1.98 -3.28
C GLN A 45 5.14 -2.59 -2.54
N VAL A 46 4.27 -1.75 -2.00
CA VAL A 46 3.02 -2.19 -1.36
C VAL A 46 2.14 -2.92 -2.37
N ALA A 47 1.94 -2.36 -3.57
CA ALA A 47 1.18 -3.02 -4.63
C ALA A 47 1.82 -4.37 -5.03
N LYS A 48 3.14 -4.43 -5.19
CA LYS A 48 3.85 -5.68 -5.51
C LYS A 48 3.64 -6.75 -4.44
N LEU A 49 3.74 -6.38 -3.17
CA LEU A 49 3.51 -7.29 -2.05
C LEU A 49 2.04 -7.75 -2.00
N GLU A 50 1.09 -6.85 -2.22
CA GLU A 50 -0.33 -7.19 -2.32
C GLU A 50 -0.57 -8.23 -3.43
N TRP A 51 0.03 -8.04 -4.61
CA TRP A 51 -0.09 -8.96 -5.75
C TRP A 51 0.65 -10.29 -5.55
N GLN A 52 1.84 -10.27 -4.95
CA GLN A 52 2.57 -11.50 -4.63
C GLN A 52 1.80 -12.35 -3.62
N TRP A 53 1.21 -11.72 -2.61
CA TRP A 53 0.38 -12.41 -1.65
C TRP A 53 -0.93 -12.89 -2.29
N ALA A 54 -1.57 -12.10 -3.14
CA ALA A 54 -2.74 -12.53 -3.91
C ALA A 54 -2.46 -13.77 -4.76
N GLY A 55 -1.34 -13.77 -5.49
CA GLY A 55 -0.89 -14.90 -6.30
C GLY A 55 -0.56 -16.12 -5.45
N HIS A 56 0.11 -15.94 -4.30
CA HIS A 56 0.39 -17.01 -3.35
C HIS A 56 -0.90 -17.66 -2.81
N ILE A 57 -1.91 -16.86 -2.46
CA ILE A 57 -3.20 -17.39 -2.02
C ILE A 57 -3.93 -18.08 -3.17
N ALA A 58 -3.94 -17.51 -4.37
CA ALA A 58 -4.60 -18.10 -5.54
C ALA A 58 -3.97 -19.44 -5.97
N GLN A 59 -2.66 -19.63 -5.73
CA GLN A 59 -1.94 -20.88 -6.00
C GLN A 59 -2.05 -21.91 -4.86
N THR A 60 -2.57 -21.51 -3.69
CA THR A 60 -2.72 -22.42 -2.54
C THR A 60 -3.96 -23.29 -2.71
N THR A 61 -3.80 -24.62 -2.67
CA THR A 61 -4.89 -25.59 -2.74
C THR A 61 -5.80 -25.54 -1.51
N VAL A 62 -7.09 -25.79 -1.77
CA VAL A 62 -8.25 -25.64 -0.88
C VAL A 62 -8.03 -26.16 0.54
N GLY A 63 -8.31 -25.32 1.55
CA GLY A 63 -8.39 -25.74 2.96
C GLY A 63 -7.62 -24.87 3.96
N ARG A 64 -6.68 -24.02 3.51
CA ARG A 64 -5.95 -23.11 4.41
C ARG A 64 -6.76 -21.86 4.78
N TRP A 65 -6.54 -21.38 6.00
CA TRP A 65 -7.13 -20.15 6.55
C TRP A 65 -7.05 -18.95 5.62
N GLY A 66 -6.00 -18.85 4.79
CA GLY A 66 -5.81 -17.73 3.85
C GLY A 66 -6.99 -17.53 2.89
N LEU A 67 -7.52 -18.60 2.27
CA LEU A 67 -8.68 -18.51 1.38
C LEU A 67 -9.95 -18.17 2.15
N LYS A 68 -10.15 -18.83 3.31
CA LYS A 68 -11.29 -18.56 4.19
C LYS A 68 -11.32 -17.09 4.60
N VAL A 69 -10.20 -16.50 5.00
CA VAL A 69 -10.09 -15.08 5.41
C VAL A 69 -10.36 -14.13 4.24
N LEU A 70 -9.96 -14.50 3.02
CA LEU A 70 -10.17 -13.71 1.80
C LEU A 70 -11.63 -13.71 1.33
N GLU A 71 -12.26 -14.89 1.36
CA GLU A 71 -13.67 -15.06 1.04
C GLU A 71 -14.59 -14.67 2.21
N TRP A 72 -14.04 -14.57 3.43
CA TRP A 72 -14.80 -14.25 4.62
C TRP A 72 -15.48 -12.90 4.45
N ARG A 73 -16.79 -12.96 4.26
CA ARG A 73 -17.67 -11.81 4.31
C ARG A 73 -18.47 -11.90 5.60
N PRO A 74 -18.55 -10.83 6.41
CA PRO A 74 -19.54 -10.75 7.47
C PRO A 74 -20.90 -10.60 6.77
N ARG A 75 -21.50 -11.72 6.37
CA ARG A 75 -22.75 -11.76 5.60
C ARG A 75 -23.99 -11.65 6.51
N THR A 76 -23.81 -11.57 7.83
CA THR A 76 -24.91 -11.66 8.79
C THR A 76 -24.87 -10.58 9.88
N GLY A 77 -23.98 -9.57 9.81
CA GLY A 77 -23.81 -8.57 10.88
C GLY A 77 -23.64 -7.13 10.39
N LYS A 78 -24.17 -6.17 11.17
CA LYS A 78 -23.93 -4.73 10.95
C LYS A 78 -22.46 -4.40 11.27
N ARG A 79 -21.80 -3.67 10.36
CA ARG A 79 -20.41 -3.21 10.53
C ARG A 79 -20.33 -2.16 11.64
N SER A 80 -19.24 -2.13 12.41
CA SER A 80 -19.01 -1.07 13.39
C SER A 80 -18.88 0.29 12.71
N VAL A 81 -19.42 1.32 13.35
CA VAL A 81 -19.35 2.72 12.87
C VAL A 81 -17.89 3.17 12.88
N GLY A 82 -17.41 3.72 11.77
CA GLY A 82 -16.04 4.29 11.65
C GLY A 82 -15.00 3.43 10.92
N GLY A 83 -15.33 2.18 10.57
CA GLY A 83 -14.43 1.35 9.75
C GLY A 83 -14.33 1.83 8.30
N PRO A 84 -13.14 1.78 7.65
CA PRO A 84 -13.02 2.08 6.23
C PRO A 84 -13.95 1.19 5.39
N PRO A 85 -14.66 1.75 4.39
CA PRO A 85 -15.54 0.98 3.53
C PRO A 85 -14.77 -0.05 2.71
N THR A 86 -13.53 0.30 2.33
CA THR A 86 -12.63 -0.44 1.46
C THR A 86 -12.14 -1.74 2.10
N ARG A 87 -12.36 -2.86 1.42
CA ARG A 87 -11.79 -4.17 1.76
C ARG A 87 -10.47 -4.38 1.03
N TRP A 88 -9.67 -5.32 1.51
CA TRP A 88 -8.42 -5.69 0.86
C TRP A 88 -8.65 -6.16 -0.59
N ALA A 89 -9.67 -7.00 -0.82
CA ALA A 89 -10.06 -7.43 -2.16
C ALA A 89 -10.48 -6.27 -3.10
N ASP A 90 -10.93 -5.13 -2.55
CA ASP A 90 -11.35 -3.99 -3.35
C ASP A 90 -10.14 -3.25 -3.93
N ASN A 91 -8.95 -3.34 -3.32
CA ASN A 91 -7.72 -2.79 -3.89
C ASN A 91 -7.30 -3.55 -5.16
N ILE A 92 -7.46 -4.87 -5.16
CA ILE A 92 -7.17 -5.74 -6.33
C ILE A 92 -8.16 -5.44 -7.45
N ARG A 93 -9.46 -5.40 -7.13
CA ARG A 93 -10.52 -5.11 -8.11
C ARG A 93 -10.42 -3.72 -8.74
N ARG A 94 -9.76 -2.76 -8.09
CA ARG A 94 -9.61 -1.40 -8.63
C ARG A 94 -8.47 -1.29 -9.66
N VAL A 95 -7.57 -2.26 -9.68
CA VAL A 95 -6.35 -2.24 -10.51
C VAL A 95 -6.43 -3.23 -11.67
N ALA A 96 -7.15 -4.34 -11.50
CA ALA A 96 -7.55 -5.25 -12.59
C ALA A 96 -8.63 -4.61 -13.47
#